data_AF-A0A0F9IJ25-F1
#
_entry.id   AF-A0A0F9IJ25-F1
#
_cell.length_a   1.000
_cell.length_b   1.000
_cell.length_c   1.000
_cell.angle_alpha   90.00
_cell.angle_beta   90.00
_cell.angle_gamma   90.00
#
_symmetry.space_group_name_H-M   'P 1'
#
loop_
_entity.id
_entity.type
_entity.pdbx_description
1 polymer ?
#
loop_
_entity_poly.entity_id
_entity_poly.type
_entity_poly.pdbx_seq_one_letter_code
_entity_poly.pdbx_strand_id
1 'polypeptide(L)'
;MSNKLQELRPKLLEKESRQNSFTSDNAIYPFWNIPFDTTAILRFLPDGDETNDFFWVERQMIRLAFPGIVGQPNPNNKDVFVQVPCMELWGDTCPVLTEIRPWFKDNSLEDLARKYWKKRSYIFQGFVRDNPMQEDDGPENPIRRFVINPSIFDAIKAALMDPEMDEIPTDYTAGTDFRLTKTKQGEWANYATSSYSRKTSSLTEAEIEAVEKYGLFKLSDFLPKKPGTDTVDAIAEMFEASVNGELYDPEKWSNFYKPAGFNNNSSVTSKVTPNVTSSVASTVSESPAETTSTEVVEPKTETPPVTTSVDTPSEEIRKKPDDILADIKARAAAQRG
;
A
#
# COMPACT_ATOMS: atom_id res chain seq x y z
N MET A 1 -47.20 6.86 -35.80
CA MET A 1 -46.35 5.66 -35.65
C MET A 1 -45.72 5.67 -34.25
N SER A 2 -45.32 4.53 -33.69
CA SER A 2 -45.02 4.42 -32.24
C SER A 2 -43.69 5.07 -31.86
N ASN A 3 -43.70 5.90 -30.82
CA ASN A 3 -42.61 6.82 -30.46
C ASN A 3 -41.54 6.20 -29.53
N LYS A 4 -41.27 4.90 -29.69
CA LYS A 4 -40.40 4.12 -28.77
C LYS A 4 -38.99 4.70 -28.57
N LEU A 5 -38.45 5.41 -29.57
CA LEU A 5 -37.13 6.02 -29.46
C LEU A 5 -37.06 7.22 -28.51
N GLN A 6 -38.16 7.97 -28.30
CA GLN A 6 -38.16 9.08 -27.33
C GLN A 6 -38.31 8.58 -25.89
N GLU A 7 -39.04 7.49 -25.65
CA GLU A 7 -39.15 6.86 -24.32
C GLU A 7 -37.91 6.05 -23.91
N LEU A 8 -37.16 5.51 -24.89
CA LEU A 8 -35.93 4.77 -24.63
C LEU A 8 -34.75 5.66 -24.25
N ARG A 9 -34.68 6.91 -24.72
CA ARG A 9 -33.58 7.85 -24.39
C ARG A 9 -33.43 8.15 -22.89
N PRO A 10 -34.47 8.57 -22.14
CA PRO A 10 -34.33 8.77 -20.69
C PRO A 10 -34.01 7.45 -19.98
N LYS A 11 -34.54 6.31 -20.45
CA LYS A 11 -34.23 4.98 -19.90
C LYS A 11 -32.84 4.43 -20.27
N LEU A 12 -32.17 5.01 -21.27
CA LEU A 12 -30.75 4.80 -21.52
C LEU A 12 -29.92 5.70 -20.61
N LEU A 13 -30.22 7.00 -20.52
CA LEU A 13 -29.54 7.93 -19.61
C LEU A 13 -29.63 7.48 -18.14
N GLU A 14 -30.78 6.97 -17.70
CA GLU A 14 -30.98 6.39 -16.36
C GLU A 14 -30.28 5.03 -16.18
N LYS A 15 -29.91 4.36 -17.26
CA LYS A 15 -29.01 3.20 -17.21
C LYS A 15 -27.54 3.61 -17.21
N GLU A 16 -27.16 4.60 -17.99
CA GLU A 16 -25.79 5.14 -18.02
C GLU A 16 -25.41 5.75 -16.66
N SER A 17 -26.32 6.49 -16.01
CA SER A 17 -26.08 6.98 -14.64
C SER A 17 -25.92 5.84 -13.63
N ARG A 18 -26.78 4.81 -13.67
CA ARG A 18 -26.68 3.63 -12.81
C ARG A 18 -25.48 2.73 -13.12
N GLN A 19 -24.96 2.73 -14.35
CA GLN A 19 -23.78 1.96 -14.75
C GLN A 19 -22.46 2.71 -14.50
N ASN A 20 -22.49 4.04 -14.31
CA ASN A 20 -21.33 4.86 -13.96
C ASN A 20 -21.01 4.88 -12.45
N SER A 21 -21.75 4.16 -11.61
CA SER A 21 -21.47 4.06 -10.16
C SER A 21 -20.19 3.28 -9.80
N PHE A 22 -19.46 2.74 -10.80
CA PHE A 22 -18.06 2.33 -10.65
C PHE A 22 -17.13 3.53 -10.88
N THR A 23 -17.35 4.58 -10.10
CA THR A 23 -16.44 5.72 -9.96
C THR A 23 -15.07 5.26 -9.46
N SER A 24 -14.05 6.09 -9.66
CA SER A 24 -12.78 5.96 -8.94
C SER A 24 -13.04 6.24 -7.47
N ASP A 25 -13.40 5.19 -6.73
CA ASP A 25 -13.99 5.33 -5.41
C ASP A 25 -12.99 5.83 -4.36
N ASN A 26 -13.06 7.15 -4.10
CA ASN A 26 -12.30 7.87 -3.07
C ASN A 26 -12.65 7.41 -1.64
N ALA A 27 -13.50 6.39 -1.45
CA ALA A 27 -13.67 5.73 -0.16
C ALA A 27 -12.34 5.33 0.48
N ILE A 28 -11.31 4.87 -0.24
CA ILE A 28 -10.01 4.61 0.41
C ILE A 28 -9.38 5.94 0.84
N TYR A 29 -9.39 6.25 2.15
CA TYR A 29 -8.79 7.47 2.68
C TYR A 29 -7.26 7.32 2.77
N PRO A 30 -6.48 8.12 2.02
CA PRO A 30 -5.05 7.90 1.85
C PRO A 30 -4.23 8.58 2.95
N PHE A 31 -4.44 8.18 4.22
CA PHE A 31 -3.82 8.84 5.39
C PHE A 31 -2.28 8.98 5.33
N TRP A 32 -1.59 8.16 4.53
CA TRP A 32 -0.15 8.31 4.29
C TRP A 32 0.22 9.61 3.58
N ASN A 33 -0.72 10.27 2.90
CA ASN A 33 -0.56 11.56 2.25
C ASN A 33 -0.76 12.77 3.18
N ILE A 34 -1.23 12.60 4.44
CA ILE A 34 -1.40 13.76 5.34
C ILE A 34 -0.06 14.49 5.59
N PRO A 35 -0.04 15.81 5.84
CA PRO A 35 1.20 16.51 6.14
C PRO A 35 1.87 15.97 7.41
N PHE A 36 3.18 16.12 7.53
CA PHE A 36 3.88 15.78 8.77
C PHE A 36 3.44 16.69 9.92
N ASP A 37 3.45 16.11 11.12
CA ASP A 37 3.09 16.74 12.40
C ASP A 37 1.62 17.24 12.45
N THR A 38 0.76 16.61 11.65
CA THR A 38 -0.71 16.77 11.68
C THR A 38 -1.41 15.54 12.26
N THR A 39 -2.69 15.71 12.58
CA THR A 39 -3.60 14.64 13.04
C THR A 39 -4.83 14.59 12.14
N ALA A 40 -5.23 13.40 11.72
CA ALA A 40 -6.58 13.13 11.20
C ALA A 40 -7.44 12.50 12.31
N ILE A 41 -8.73 12.85 12.37
CA ILE A 41 -9.67 12.22 13.31
C ILE A 41 -10.56 11.25 12.53
N LEU A 42 -10.46 9.97 12.85
CA LEU A 42 -11.20 8.89 12.23
C LEU A 42 -12.25 8.37 13.21
N ARG A 43 -13.46 8.06 12.73
CA ARG A 43 -14.49 7.35 13.50
C ARG A 43 -14.77 6.01 12.84
N PHE A 44 -14.24 4.93 13.41
CA PHE A 44 -14.47 3.58 12.91
C PHE A 44 -15.94 3.16 13.03
N LEU A 45 -16.38 2.29 12.12
CA LEU A 45 -17.69 1.62 12.10
C LEU A 45 -17.46 0.09 12.14
N PRO A 46 -18.47 -0.72 12.52
CA PRO A 46 -18.35 -2.17 12.49
C PRO A 46 -18.24 -2.70 11.05
N ASP A 47 -17.96 -4.00 10.87
CA ASP A 47 -18.04 -4.65 9.55
C ASP A 47 -19.51 -4.69 9.07
N GLY A 48 -19.73 -4.68 7.75
CA GLY A 48 -21.02 -5.05 7.15
C GLY A 48 -21.28 -6.55 7.16
N ASP A 49 -20.29 -7.36 7.57
CA ASP A 49 -20.46 -8.77 7.90
C ASP A 49 -20.71 -8.96 9.41
N GLU A 50 -21.98 -9.20 9.78
CA GLU A 50 -22.40 -9.55 11.16
C GLU A 50 -21.76 -10.85 11.68
N THR A 51 -21.08 -11.64 10.83
CA THR A 51 -20.36 -12.85 11.23
C THR A 51 -18.87 -12.63 11.52
N ASN A 52 -18.37 -11.40 11.39
CA ASN A 52 -17.00 -11.03 11.76
C ASN A 52 -16.96 -10.45 13.19
N ASP A 53 -16.34 -11.16 14.13
CA ASP A 53 -16.15 -10.71 15.52
C ASP A 53 -15.32 -9.40 15.64
N PHE A 54 -14.60 -9.01 14.57
CA PHE A 54 -13.74 -7.84 14.53
C PHE A 54 -14.25 -6.78 13.55
N PHE A 55 -14.16 -5.50 13.92
CA PHE A 55 -14.46 -4.38 13.02
C PHE A 55 -13.36 -4.09 11.99
N TRP A 56 -12.57 -5.12 11.64
CA TRP A 56 -11.51 -5.08 10.63
C TRP A 56 -11.29 -6.45 10.00
N VAL A 57 -10.57 -6.49 8.88
CA VAL A 57 -10.10 -7.72 8.23
C VAL A 57 -8.61 -7.62 7.92
N GLU A 58 -7.81 -8.63 8.29
CA GLU A 58 -6.39 -8.68 7.93
C GLU A 58 -6.21 -9.02 6.44
N ARG A 59 -5.31 -8.30 5.76
CA ARG A 59 -4.88 -8.55 4.38
C ARG A 59 -3.36 -8.72 4.33
N GLN A 60 -2.92 -9.86 3.78
CA GLN A 60 -1.50 -10.21 3.62
C GLN A 60 -1.10 -10.17 2.13
N MET A 61 -0.25 -9.21 1.76
CA MET A 61 0.29 -9.07 0.39
C MET A 61 1.82 -9.22 0.37
N ILE A 62 2.35 -9.87 -0.66
CA ILE A 62 3.77 -9.94 -0.99
C ILE A 62 4.00 -9.02 -2.21
N ARG A 63 5.16 -8.37 -2.26
CA ARG A 63 5.56 -7.47 -3.36
C ARG A 63 6.77 -8.06 -4.07
N LEU A 64 6.54 -8.60 -5.26
CA LEU A 64 7.59 -9.06 -6.16
C LEU A 64 8.16 -7.87 -6.94
N ALA A 65 9.45 -7.93 -7.28
CA ALA A 65 10.20 -6.82 -7.86
C ALA A 65 11.00 -7.30 -9.08
N PHE A 66 10.72 -6.72 -10.24
CA PHE A 66 11.34 -7.09 -11.52
C PHE A 66 12.09 -5.87 -12.09
N PRO A 67 13.29 -6.02 -12.66
CA PRO A 67 14.05 -4.90 -13.25
C PRO A 67 13.41 -4.31 -14.53
N GLY A 68 12.30 -4.86 -15.02
CA GLY A 68 11.56 -4.34 -16.17
C GLY A 68 10.45 -5.28 -16.62
N ILE A 69 9.92 -5.06 -17.83
CA ILE A 69 8.87 -5.85 -18.47
C ILE A 69 9.38 -6.34 -19.83
N VAL A 70 9.13 -7.61 -20.16
CA VAL A 70 9.47 -8.20 -21.46
C VAL A 70 8.81 -7.39 -22.59
N GLY A 71 9.60 -6.99 -23.57
CA GLY A 71 9.13 -6.21 -24.73
C GLY A 71 8.88 -4.72 -24.48
N GLN A 72 9.08 -4.20 -23.25
CA GLN A 72 9.01 -2.77 -22.96
C GLN A 72 10.39 -2.19 -22.59
N PRO A 73 10.79 -1.03 -23.15
CA PRO A 73 11.98 -0.34 -22.65
C PRO A 73 11.73 0.17 -21.22
N ASN A 74 12.74 0.06 -20.35
CA ASN A 74 12.73 0.69 -19.02
C ASN A 74 13.59 1.97 -19.04
N PRO A 75 13.09 3.11 -19.54
CA PRO A 75 13.91 4.31 -19.78
C PRO A 75 14.44 4.98 -18.51
N ASN A 76 13.94 4.58 -17.33
CA ASN A 76 14.34 5.13 -16.03
C ASN A 76 15.07 4.11 -15.14
N ASN A 77 15.30 2.89 -15.64
CA ASN A 77 15.84 1.76 -14.87
C ASN A 77 15.13 1.55 -13.51
N LYS A 78 13.80 1.72 -13.49
CA LYS A 78 12.96 1.63 -12.28
C LYS A 78 12.38 0.23 -12.13
N ASP A 79 12.48 -0.32 -10.93
CA ASP A 79 11.84 -1.59 -10.58
C ASP A 79 10.33 -1.57 -10.83
N VAL A 80 9.84 -2.65 -11.42
CA VAL A 80 8.45 -2.93 -11.74
C VAL A 80 7.90 -3.86 -10.66
N PHE A 81 6.78 -3.49 -10.04
CA PHE A 81 6.28 -4.16 -8.86
C PHE A 81 4.93 -4.84 -9.09
N VAL A 82 4.89 -6.14 -8.78
CA VAL A 82 3.67 -6.97 -8.78
C VAL A 82 3.27 -7.26 -7.34
N GLN A 83 1.98 -7.18 -7.02
CA GLN A 83 1.46 -7.50 -5.69
C GLN A 83 0.64 -8.80 -5.74
N VAL A 84 1.09 -9.81 -4.99
CA VAL A 84 0.46 -11.13 -4.92
C VAL A 84 -0.04 -11.41 -3.49
N PRO A 85 -1.17 -12.11 -3.30
CA PRO A 85 -1.64 -12.48 -1.96
C PRO A 85 -0.73 -13.54 -1.33
N CYS A 86 -0.65 -13.55 0.00
CA CYS A 86 -0.05 -14.65 0.74
C CYS A 86 -1.10 -15.71 1.07
N MET A 87 -0.85 -16.97 0.71
CA MET A 87 -1.80 -18.08 0.95
C MET A 87 -2.12 -18.32 2.44
N GLU A 88 -1.24 -17.91 3.34
CA GLU A 88 -1.44 -18.02 4.79
C GLU A 88 -2.61 -17.17 5.31
N LEU A 89 -3.12 -16.24 4.49
CA LEU A 89 -4.39 -15.54 4.73
C LEU A 89 -5.60 -16.50 4.81
N TRP A 90 -5.52 -17.67 4.16
CA TRP A 90 -6.55 -18.72 4.20
C TRP A 90 -6.09 -19.98 4.94
N GLY A 91 -5.02 -19.89 5.73
CA GLY A 91 -4.42 -21.02 6.45
C GLY A 91 -3.55 -21.96 5.60
N ASP A 92 -3.43 -21.73 4.29
CA ASP A 92 -2.65 -22.56 3.38
C ASP A 92 -1.16 -22.15 3.33
N THR A 93 -0.30 -23.10 2.98
CA THR A 93 1.13 -22.86 2.76
C THR A 93 1.37 -21.87 1.61
N CYS A 94 2.09 -20.77 1.86
CA CYS A 94 2.49 -19.82 0.82
C CYS A 94 3.88 -20.19 0.25
N PRO A 95 4.03 -20.47 -1.06
CA PRO A 95 5.29 -20.94 -1.63
C PRO A 95 6.45 -19.96 -1.37
N VAL A 96 6.23 -18.66 -1.61
CA VAL A 96 7.23 -17.61 -1.35
C VAL A 96 7.71 -17.60 0.09
N LEU A 97 6.80 -17.76 1.06
CA LEU A 97 7.18 -17.78 2.49
C LEU A 97 7.77 -19.11 2.94
N THR A 98 7.60 -20.20 2.20
CA THR A 98 8.33 -21.45 2.43
C THR A 98 9.80 -21.26 2.07
N GLU A 99 10.09 -20.70 0.89
CA GLU A 99 11.46 -20.54 0.39
C GLU A 99 12.27 -19.48 1.16
N ILE A 100 11.69 -18.32 1.49
CA ILE A 100 12.45 -17.26 2.17
C ILE A 100 12.60 -17.46 3.68
N ARG A 101 11.86 -18.39 4.30
CA ARG A 101 11.98 -18.69 5.75
C ARG A 101 13.38 -19.23 6.11
N PRO A 102 13.95 -20.21 5.38
CA PRO A 102 15.35 -20.59 5.51
C PRO A 102 16.35 -19.44 5.36
N TRP A 103 16.09 -18.46 4.51
CA TRP A 103 17.04 -17.38 4.20
C TRP A 103 17.32 -16.47 5.41
N PHE A 104 16.37 -16.30 6.33
CA PHE A 104 16.59 -15.60 7.61
C PHE A 104 17.58 -16.30 8.56
N LYS A 105 18.11 -17.48 8.20
CA LYS A 105 19.20 -18.16 8.93
C LYS A 105 20.58 -17.82 8.36
N ASP A 106 20.65 -17.13 7.23
CA ASP A 106 21.88 -16.71 6.57
C ASP A 106 21.90 -15.17 6.50
N ASN A 107 22.82 -14.56 7.24
CA ASN A 107 22.96 -13.10 7.32
C ASN A 107 23.21 -12.46 5.93
N SER A 108 23.69 -13.20 4.93
CA SER A 108 23.90 -12.69 3.57
C SER A 108 22.61 -12.64 2.73
N LEU A 109 21.57 -13.40 3.12
CA LEU A 109 20.29 -13.47 2.42
C LEU A 109 19.15 -12.77 3.18
N GLU A 110 19.38 -12.33 4.42
CA GLU A 110 18.36 -11.70 5.27
C GLU A 110 17.71 -10.46 4.59
N ASP A 111 18.51 -9.57 4.02
CA ASP A 111 18.02 -8.38 3.30
C ASP A 111 17.26 -8.71 2.01
N LEU A 112 17.55 -9.86 1.38
CA LEU A 112 16.80 -10.36 0.24
C LEU A 112 15.45 -10.93 0.69
N ALA A 113 15.45 -11.72 1.76
CA ALA A 113 14.24 -12.27 2.37
C ALA A 113 13.29 -11.16 2.87
N ARG A 114 13.83 -10.07 3.43
CA ARG A 114 13.07 -8.89 3.87
C ARG A 114 12.33 -8.17 2.73
N LYS A 115 12.81 -8.23 1.49
CA LYS A 115 12.11 -7.66 0.31
C LYS A 115 10.84 -8.45 -0.04
N TYR A 116 10.92 -9.78 0.03
CA TYR A 116 9.84 -10.70 -0.33
C TYR A 116 8.90 -11.06 0.84
N TRP A 117 9.18 -10.60 2.05
CA TRP A 117 8.34 -10.88 3.22
C TRP A 117 6.93 -10.30 3.07
N LYS A 118 5.92 -11.02 3.60
CA LYS A 118 4.53 -10.56 3.57
C LYS A 118 4.34 -9.26 4.35
N LYS A 119 3.73 -8.28 3.69
CA LYS A 119 3.25 -7.05 4.31
C LYS A 119 1.82 -7.29 4.81
N ARG A 120 1.66 -7.21 6.13
CA ARG A 120 0.35 -7.19 6.79
C ARG A 120 -0.23 -5.78 6.70
N SER A 121 -1.53 -5.73 6.49
CA SER A 121 -2.36 -4.53 6.45
C SER A 121 -3.75 -4.90 6.96
N TYR A 122 -4.48 -3.94 7.52
CA TYR A 122 -5.77 -4.18 8.15
C TYR A 122 -6.79 -3.25 7.50
N ILE A 123 -7.87 -3.81 6.96
CA ILE A 123 -8.94 -3.05 6.33
C ILE A 123 -9.99 -2.74 7.40
N PHE A 124 -10.21 -1.46 7.66
CA PHE A 124 -11.30 -0.93 8.49
C PHE A 124 -12.23 -0.07 7.61
N GLN A 125 -13.39 0.33 8.15
CA GLN A 125 -14.23 1.39 7.56
C GLN A 125 -14.67 2.41 8.61
N GLY A 126 -15.17 3.55 8.14
CA GLY A 126 -15.70 4.62 8.98
C GLY A 126 -15.55 6.02 8.40
N PHE A 127 -15.81 7.04 9.21
CA PHE A 127 -15.79 8.44 8.79
C PHE A 127 -14.44 9.12 9.05
N VAL A 128 -14.16 10.17 8.28
CA VAL A 128 -13.07 11.13 8.54
C VAL A 128 -13.71 12.41 9.05
N ARG A 129 -13.62 12.64 10.37
CA ARG A 129 -14.24 13.79 11.06
C ARG A 129 -13.39 15.05 11.03
N ASP A 130 -12.07 14.88 10.89
CA ASP A 130 -11.10 15.96 10.72
C ASP A 130 -10.04 15.48 9.72
N ASN A 131 -9.82 16.25 8.65
CA ASN A 131 -8.93 15.91 7.55
C ASN A 131 -7.87 17.01 7.36
N PRO A 132 -6.60 16.77 7.74
CA PRO A 132 -5.51 17.72 7.52
C PRO A 132 -5.00 17.76 6.07
N MET A 133 -5.62 17.01 5.14
CA MET A 133 -5.40 17.13 3.70
C MET A 133 -6.44 18.02 3.05
N GLN A 134 -6.01 18.75 2.02
CA GLN A 134 -6.91 19.28 1.01
C GLN A 134 -7.38 18.10 0.13
N GLU A 135 -8.68 17.80 0.17
CA GLU A 135 -9.39 16.98 -0.83
C GLU A 135 -10.36 17.93 -1.55
N ASP A 136 -10.20 18.14 -2.86
CA ASP A 136 -11.00 19.13 -3.61
C ASP A 136 -12.50 18.75 -3.68
N ASP A 137 -12.79 17.45 -3.78
CA ASP A 137 -14.12 16.85 -3.69
C ASP A 137 -14.06 15.53 -2.90
N GLY A 138 -14.97 15.36 -1.94
CA GLY A 138 -15.15 14.10 -1.21
C GLY A 138 -15.95 13.07 -2.01
N PRO A 139 -15.84 11.75 -1.70
CA PRO A 139 -16.70 10.73 -2.31
C PRO A 139 -18.18 10.93 -1.96
N GLU A 140 -19.07 10.53 -2.87
CA GLU A 140 -20.53 10.57 -2.66
C GLU A 140 -20.96 9.78 -1.41
N ASN A 141 -20.34 8.62 -1.15
CA ASN A 141 -20.44 7.93 0.12
C ASN A 141 -19.36 8.43 1.08
N PRO A 142 -19.70 9.12 2.19
CA PRO A 142 -18.73 9.62 3.15
C PRO A 142 -18.12 8.51 4.02
N ILE A 143 -18.66 7.28 4.00
CA ILE A 143 -18.03 6.12 4.63
C ILE A 143 -16.75 5.79 3.85
N ARG A 144 -15.61 6.02 4.50
CA ARG A 144 -14.28 5.73 3.98
C ARG A 144 -13.82 4.33 4.42
N ARG A 145 -12.81 3.81 3.75
CA ARG A 145 -12.11 2.54 4.01
C ARG A 145 -10.66 2.87 4.34
N PHE A 146 -10.13 2.28 5.41
CA PHE A 146 -8.79 2.58 5.91
C PHE A 146 -7.91 1.34 5.76
N VAL A 147 -6.82 1.45 4.98
CA VAL A 147 -5.83 0.36 4.81
C VAL A 147 -4.69 0.57 5.81
N ILE A 148 -5.00 0.25 7.07
CA ILE A 148 -4.18 0.51 8.25
C ILE A 148 -2.91 -0.37 8.23
N ASN A 149 -1.77 0.20 8.62
CA ASN A 149 -0.49 -0.51 8.72
C ASN A 149 -0.30 -1.15 10.11
N PRO A 150 0.65 -2.08 10.30
CA PRO A 150 0.84 -2.75 11.59
C PRO A 150 1.14 -1.79 12.76
N SER A 151 1.93 -0.73 12.54
CA SER A 151 2.27 0.23 13.61
C SER A 151 1.06 0.99 14.16
N ILE A 152 0.06 1.28 13.32
CA ILE A 152 -1.20 1.90 13.75
C ILE A 152 -2.13 0.83 14.35
N PHE A 153 -2.17 -0.36 13.75
CA PHE A 153 -2.97 -1.48 14.24
C PHE A 153 -2.55 -1.93 15.65
N ASP A 154 -1.26 -1.97 15.94
CA ASP A 154 -0.74 -2.31 17.27
C ASP A 154 -1.17 -1.28 18.33
N ALA A 155 -1.29 0.00 17.96
CA ALA A 155 -1.82 1.05 18.84
C ALA A 155 -3.35 0.94 19.05
N ILE A 156 -4.11 0.63 17.99
CA ILE A 156 -5.55 0.32 18.08
C ILE A 156 -5.77 -0.89 19.00
N LYS A 157 -5.02 -1.97 18.78
CA LYS A 157 -5.10 -3.20 19.56
C LYS A 157 -4.69 -3.00 21.01
N ALA A 158 -3.68 -2.18 21.29
CA ALA A 158 -3.27 -1.88 22.67
C ALA A 158 -4.42 -1.21 23.45
N ALA A 159 -5.13 -0.25 22.85
CA ALA A 159 -6.27 0.41 23.47
C ALA A 159 -7.48 -0.53 23.65
N LEU A 160 -7.74 -1.43 22.70
CA LEU A 160 -8.79 -2.46 22.84
C LEU A 160 -8.50 -3.51 23.94
N MET A 161 -7.29 -3.52 24.50
CA MET A 161 -6.89 -4.36 25.63
C MET A 161 -6.81 -3.57 26.95
N ASP A 162 -7.16 -2.28 26.93
CA ASP A 162 -7.12 -1.40 28.10
C ASP A 162 -8.42 -1.54 28.93
N PRO A 163 -8.34 -1.90 30.23
CA PRO A 163 -9.52 -2.00 31.08
C PRO A 163 -10.20 -0.66 31.40
N GLU A 164 -9.63 0.49 31.01
CA GLU A 164 -10.30 1.79 31.07
C GLU A 164 -11.17 2.09 29.82
N MET A 165 -11.23 1.18 28.82
CA MET A 165 -12.08 1.35 27.63
C MET A 165 -13.48 0.76 27.85
N ASP A 166 -14.40 1.57 28.39
CA ASP A 166 -15.79 1.17 28.73
C ASP A 166 -16.60 0.58 27.57
N GLU A 167 -16.43 1.12 26.35
CA GLU A 167 -17.29 0.87 25.19
C GLU A 167 -16.50 0.58 23.91
N ILE A 168 -17.06 -0.25 23.03
CA ILE A 168 -16.43 -0.57 21.74
C ILE A 168 -16.32 0.69 20.86
N PRO A 169 -15.15 1.02 20.28
CA PRO A 169 -14.95 2.31 19.60
C PRO A 169 -15.87 2.52 18.38
N THR A 170 -16.48 1.47 17.86
CA THR A 170 -17.41 1.49 16.72
C THR A 170 -18.89 1.71 17.09
N ASP A 171 -19.26 1.77 18.37
CA ASP A 171 -20.67 1.99 18.75
C ASP A 171 -21.20 3.33 18.22
N TYR A 172 -22.50 3.38 17.89
CA TYR A 172 -23.13 4.54 17.27
C TYR A 172 -23.49 5.66 18.25
N THR A 173 -23.55 5.37 19.56
CA THR A 173 -23.98 6.30 20.61
C THR A 173 -22.85 6.70 21.56
N ALA A 174 -21.96 5.76 21.88
CA ALA A 174 -20.87 5.88 22.85
C ALA A 174 -19.51 5.40 22.32
N GLY A 175 -19.38 5.13 21.01
CA GLY A 175 -18.10 4.81 20.39
C GLY A 175 -17.08 5.97 20.47
N THR A 176 -15.85 5.72 20.04
CA THR A 176 -14.69 6.57 20.35
C THR A 176 -13.84 6.86 19.12
N ASP A 177 -13.55 8.14 18.89
CA ASP A 177 -12.80 8.61 17.73
C ASP A 177 -11.29 8.35 17.88
N PHE A 178 -10.63 7.91 16.80
CA PHE A 178 -9.21 7.63 16.73
C PHE A 178 -8.43 8.81 16.13
N ARG A 179 -7.44 9.31 16.86
CA ARG A 179 -6.52 10.37 16.40
C ARG A 179 -5.31 9.73 15.73
N LEU A 180 -5.32 9.72 14.40
CA LEU A 180 -4.20 9.27 13.58
C LEU A 180 -3.21 10.43 13.42
N THR A 181 -2.10 10.37 14.15
CA THR A 181 -1.05 11.41 14.14
C THR A 181 0.12 10.93 13.29
N LYS A 182 0.54 11.72 12.29
CA LYS A 182 1.70 11.39 11.44
C LYS A 182 2.90 12.25 11.82
N THR A 183 3.86 11.69 12.54
CA THR A 183 5.13 12.34 12.85
C THR A 183 6.26 11.83 11.94
N LYS A 184 7.47 12.39 12.07
CA LYS A 184 8.66 11.94 11.35
C LYS A 184 9.62 11.17 12.27
N GLN A 185 10.17 10.06 11.81
CA GLN A 185 11.26 9.34 12.47
C GLN A 185 12.42 9.16 11.48
N GLY A 186 13.45 10.00 11.61
CA GLY A 186 14.52 10.13 10.62
C GLY A 186 13.97 10.69 9.31
N GLU A 187 13.88 9.86 8.29
CA GLU A 187 13.24 10.19 7.00
C GLU A 187 11.84 9.59 6.83
N TRP A 188 11.47 8.62 7.67
CA TRP A 188 10.25 7.83 7.52
C TRP A 188 9.06 8.44 8.27
N ALA A 189 7.84 8.11 7.82
CA ALA A 189 6.62 8.43 8.55
C ALA A 189 6.42 7.49 9.73
N ASN A 190 6.15 8.06 10.91
CA ASN A 190 5.83 7.36 12.14
C ASN A 190 4.41 7.71 12.59
N TYR A 191 3.73 6.76 13.21
CA TYR A 191 2.35 6.89 13.67
C TYR A 191 2.16 6.44 15.13
N ALA A 192 3.24 6.10 15.85
CA ALA A 192 3.20 5.54 17.20
C ALA A 192 2.63 6.48 18.29
N THR A 193 2.37 7.74 17.96
CA THR A 193 1.66 8.72 18.81
C THR A 193 0.15 8.77 18.54
N SER A 194 -0.36 7.94 17.62
CA SER A 194 -1.80 7.80 17.35
C SER A 194 -2.49 7.09 18.50
N SER A 195 -3.69 7.55 18.86
CA SER A 195 -4.42 7.08 20.05
C SER A 195 -5.91 7.38 19.95
N TYR A 196 -6.74 6.67 20.73
CA TYR A 196 -8.15 7.00 20.86
C TYR A 196 -8.37 8.27 21.70
N SER A 197 -9.48 8.96 21.43
CA SER A 197 -10.02 10.02 22.27
C SER A 197 -10.32 9.51 23.69
N ARG A 198 -10.05 10.32 24.72
CA ARG A 198 -10.51 10.05 26.10
C ARG A 198 -12.00 10.37 26.34
N LYS A 199 -12.72 10.70 25.27
CA LYS A 199 -14.15 11.00 25.28
C LYS A 199 -14.82 10.17 24.20
N THR A 200 -15.84 9.44 24.62
CA THR A 200 -16.86 8.87 23.74
C THR A 200 -17.63 9.99 23.04
N SER A 201 -18.22 9.67 21.90
CA SER A 201 -19.07 10.57 21.12
C SER A 201 -20.07 9.75 20.31
N SER A 202 -21.29 10.23 20.10
CA SER A 202 -22.21 9.58 19.17
C SER A 202 -21.76 9.80 17.72
N LEU A 203 -22.36 9.07 16.79
CA LEU A 203 -22.47 9.53 15.41
C LEU A 203 -23.33 10.80 15.34
N THR A 204 -23.07 11.62 14.35
CA THR A 204 -23.90 12.78 13.98
C THR A 204 -25.08 12.33 13.10
N GLU A 205 -26.12 13.15 13.00
CA GLU A 205 -27.32 12.88 12.19
C GLU A 205 -26.95 12.54 10.73
N ALA A 206 -26.05 13.32 10.11
CA ALA A 206 -25.57 13.08 8.75
C ALA A 206 -24.69 11.80 8.60
N GLU A 207 -23.98 11.38 9.66
CA GLU A 207 -23.25 10.10 9.67
C GLU A 207 -24.23 8.91 9.76
N ILE A 208 -25.32 9.05 10.53
CA ILE A 208 -26.38 8.03 10.63
C ILE A 208 -27.15 7.93 9.30
N GLU A 209 -27.57 9.07 8.71
CA GLU A 209 -28.18 9.12 7.38
C GLU A 209 -27.29 8.46 6.30
N ALA A 210 -25.96 8.62 6.39
CA ALA A 210 -25.04 7.96 5.46
C ALA A 210 -25.01 6.44 5.64
N VAL A 211 -25.02 5.93 6.88
CA VAL A 211 -25.12 4.48 7.15
C VAL A 211 -26.46 3.92 6.64
N GLU A 212 -27.57 4.63 6.86
CA GLU A 212 -28.89 4.20 6.37
C GLU A 212 -29.00 4.26 4.83
N LYS A 213 -28.42 5.28 4.19
CA LYS A 213 -28.48 5.48 2.74
C LYS A 213 -27.60 4.51 1.95
N TYR A 214 -26.37 4.27 2.39
CA TYR A 214 -25.37 3.51 1.63
C TYR A 214 -25.12 2.10 2.18
N GLY A 215 -25.45 1.85 3.45
CA GLY A 215 -25.06 0.65 4.17
C GLY A 215 -23.58 0.64 4.55
N LEU A 216 -23.21 -0.31 5.41
CA LEU A 216 -21.83 -0.64 5.72
C LEU A 216 -21.24 -1.50 4.59
N PHE A 217 -19.96 -1.32 4.26
CA PHE A 217 -19.27 -2.25 3.38
C PHE A 217 -18.98 -3.56 4.10
N LYS A 218 -19.12 -4.69 3.40
CA LYS A 218 -18.57 -5.97 3.83
C LYS A 218 -17.05 -5.98 3.60
N LEU A 219 -16.26 -5.96 4.68
CA LEU A 219 -14.81 -5.72 4.58
C LEU A 219 -14.05 -6.86 3.88
N SER A 220 -14.58 -8.09 3.94
CA SER A 220 -14.03 -9.26 3.22
C SER A 220 -13.97 -9.07 1.71
N ASP A 221 -14.86 -8.26 1.14
CA ASP A 221 -15.01 -8.12 -0.32
C ASP A 221 -13.87 -7.28 -0.94
N PHE A 222 -13.07 -6.64 -0.09
CA PHE A 222 -11.84 -5.93 -0.48
C PHE A 222 -10.56 -6.75 -0.25
N LEU A 223 -10.67 -8.00 0.19
CA LEU A 223 -9.56 -8.94 0.14
C LEU A 223 -9.28 -9.36 -1.32
N PRO A 224 -8.03 -9.73 -1.64
CA PRO A 224 -7.78 -10.52 -2.84
C PRO A 224 -8.62 -11.81 -2.79
N LYS A 225 -9.11 -12.28 -3.94
CA LYS A 225 -9.74 -13.61 -4.02
C LYS A 225 -8.71 -14.69 -3.73
N LYS A 226 -9.11 -15.78 -3.07
CA LYS A 226 -8.26 -16.94 -2.82
C LYS A 226 -7.75 -17.50 -4.16
N PRO A 227 -6.42 -17.58 -4.39
CA PRO A 227 -5.85 -18.19 -5.58
C PRO A 227 -6.29 -19.65 -5.75
N GLY A 228 -6.56 -20.04 -7.01
CA GLY A 228 -6.60 -21.45 -7.41
C GLY A 228 -5.19 -22.00 -7.64
N THR A 229 -5.05 -23.31 -7.83
CA THR A 229 -3.77 -24.01 -8.09
C THR A 229 -2.88 -23.28 -9.07
N ASP A 230 -3.40 -23.05 -10.28
CA ASP A 230 -2.69 -22.47 -11.43
C ASP A 230 -2.21 -21.04 -11.12
N THR A 231 -2.91 -20.35 -10.22
CA THR A 231 -2.59 -19.00 -9.74
C THR A 231 -1.55 -19.01 -8.63
N VAL A 232 -1.50 -20.07 -7.80
CA VAL A 232 -0.41 -20.30 -6.82
C VAL A 232 0.88 -20.68 -7.54
N ASP A 233 0.78 -21.52 -8.57
CA ASP A 233 1.93 -21.92 -9.40
C ASP A 233 2.51 -20.71 -10.14
N ALA A 234 1.66 -19.83 -10.70
CA ALA A 234 2.09 -18.54 -11.25
C ALA A 234 2.72 -17.59 -10.22
N ILE A 235 2.32 -17.65 -8.94
CA ILE A 235 2.98 -16.90 -7.86
C ILE A 235 4.38 -17.45 -7.57
N ALA A 236 4.57 -18.78 -7.63
CA ALA A 236 5.86 -19.41 -7.46
C ALA A 236 6.81 -19.09 -8.63
N GLU A 237 6.36 -19.23 -9.88
CA GLU A 237 7.16 -18.91 -11.07
C GLU A 237 7.58 -17.43 -11.10
N MET A 238 6.64 -16.50 -10.83
CA MET A 238 6.95 -15.08 -10.72
C MET A 238 7.96 -14.77 -9.61
N PHE A 239 7.93 -15.51 -8.49
CA PHE A 239 8.88 -15.32 -7.41
C PHE A 239 10.27 -15.81 -7.78
N GLU A 240 10.40 -17.00 -8.39
CA GLU A 240 11.68 -17.52 -8.89
C GLU A 240 12.30 -16.55 -9.92
N ALA A 241 11.52 -16.11 -10.91
CA ALA A 241 11.95 -15.12 -11.89
C ALA A 241 12.37 -13.78 -11.26
N SER A 242 11.61 -13.29 -10.27
CA SER A 242 11.92 -12.05 -9.52
C SER A 242 13.22 -12.19 -8.71
N VAL A 243 13.51 -13.37 -8.16
CA VAL A 243 14.76 -13.68 -7.45
C VAL A 243 15.95 -13.81 -8.40
N ASN A 244 15.75 -14.42 -9.58
CA ASN A 244 16.76 -14.54 -10.63
C ASN A 244 17.10 -13.20 -11.31
N GLY A 245 16.29 -12.15 -11.11
CA GLY A 245 16.44 -10.86 -11.79
C GLY A 245 15.93 -10.87 -13.23
N GLU A 246 15.04 -11.79 -13.57
CA GLU A 246 14.39 -11.86 -14.88
C GLU A 246 13.38 -10.72 -15.07
N LEU A 247 13.04 -10.40 -16.32
CA LEU A 247 12.01 -9.40 -16.63
C LEU A 247 10.62 -9.96 -16.36
N TYR A 248 9.68 -9.10 -15.94
CA TYR A 248 8.27 -9.48 -15.83
C TYR A 248 7.70 -9.84 -17.21
N ASP A 249 7.17 -11.06 -17.37
CA ASP A 249 6.57 -11.57 -18.61
C ASP A 249 5.04 -11.35 -18.64
N PRO A 250 4.52 -10.48 -19.53
CA PRO A 250 3.08 -10.27 -19.64
C PRO A 250 2.32 -11.43 -20.25
N GLU A 251 2.93 -12.23 -21.13
CA GLU A 251 2.24 -13.32 -21.84
C GLU A 251 1.93 -14.47 -20.88
N LYS A 252 2.87 -14.79 -20.00
CA LYS A 252 2.65 -15.73 -18.88
C LYS A 252 1.71 -15.14 -17.82
N TRP A 253 2.10 -14.01 -17.21
CA TRP A 253 1.60 -13.67 -15.88
C TRP A 253 0.45 -12.65 -15.86
N SER A 254 0.24 -11.88 -16.93
CA SER A 254 -0.76 -10.78 -16.90
C SER A 254 -2.22 -11.24 -16.81
N ASN A 255 -2.48 -12.53 -17.02
CA ASN A 255 -3.79 -13.15 -16.79
C ASN A 255 -4.08 -13.39 -15.29
N PHE A 256 -3.04 -13.49 -14.45
CA PHE A 256 -3.13 -13.76 -13.01
C PHE A 256 -2.91 -12.48 -12.20
N TYR A 257 -1.77 -11.81 -12.41
CA TYR A 257 -1.37 -10.60 -11.69
C TYR A 257 -0.70 -9.63 -12.64
N LYS A 258 -0.97 -8.32 -12.49
CA LYS A 258 -0.39 -7.27 -13.33
C LYS A 258 0.46 -6.32 -12.49
N PRO A 259 1.57 -5.77 -13.04
CA PRO A 259 2.31 -4.72 -12.37
C PRO A 259 1.45 -3.46 -12.18
N ALA A 260 1.77 -2.68 -11.15
CA ALA A 260 1.09 -1.39 -10.91
C ALA A 260 1.31 -0.44 -12.11
N GLY A 261 0.22 0.07 -12.69
CA GLY A 261 0.26 0.98 -13.85
C GLY A 261 0.40 0.28 -15.22
N PHE A 262 0.44 -1.06 -15.28
CA PHE A 262 0.57 -1.79 -16.53
C PHE A 262 -0.78 -1.93 -17.28
N ASN A 263 -0.97 -1.13 -18.32
CA ASN A 263 -2.09 -1.25 -19.26
C ASN A 263 -1.66 -2.06 -20.49
N ASN A 264 -2.32 -3.20 -20.74
CA ASN A 264 -2.13 -4.00 -21.95
C ASN A 264 -2.74 -3.26 -23.16
N ASN A 265 -1.90 -2.56 -23.93
CA ASN A 265 -2.31 -1.90 -25.18
C ASN A 265 -2.13 -2.82 -26.42
N SER A 266 -1.81 -4.10 -26.20
CA SER A 266 -1.72 -5.13 -27.24
C SER A 266 -3.09 -5.78 -27.45
N SER A 267 -3.69 -5.59 -28.63
CA SER A 267 -5.04 -6.06 -28.93
C SER A 267 -5.09 -7.56 -29.27
N VAL A 268 -5.37 -8.39 -28.27
CA VAL A 268 -5.84 -9.77 -28.46
C VAL A 268 -7.21 -9.93 -27.82
N THR A 269 -8.21 -10.33 -28.61
CA THR A 269 -9.61 -10.41 -28.19
C THR A 269 -9.88 -11.59 -27.27
N SER A 270 -9.61 -11.41 -25.98
CA SER A 270 -9.98 -12.34 -24.91
C SER A 270 -11.03 -11.72 -23.99
N LYS A 271 -12.11 -12.48 -23.73
CA LYS A 271 -13.32 -12.03 -23.03
C LYS A 271 -13.10 -11.92 -21.51
N VAL A 272 -12.50 -10.82 -21.07
CA VAL A 272 -12.29 -10.48 -19.65
C VAL A 272 -13.27 -9.39 -19.21
N THR A 273 -13.86 -9.57 -18.03
CA THR A 273 -14.79 -8.63 -17.39
C THR A 273 -14.14 -7.24 -17.24
N PRO A 274 -14.84 -6.13 -17.56
CA PRO A 274 -14.20 -4.82 -17.67
C PRO A 274 -13.68 -4.30 -16.32
N ASN A 275 -12.41 -3.94 -16.29
CA ASN A 275 -11.77 -3.25 -15.16
C ASN A 275 -11.02 -2.02 -15.68
N VAL A 276 -11.59 -0.84 -15.42
CA VAL A 276 -11.09 0.54 -15.64
C VAL A 276 -10.59 0.93 -17.05
N THR A 277 -10.96 2.13 -17.50
CA THR A 277 -10.07 3.31 -17.59
C THR A 277 -10.75 4.42 -18.39
N SER A 278 -10.76 5.65 -17.87
CA SER A 278 -10.90 6.88 -18.67
C SER A 278 -9.61 7.69 -18.55
N SER A 279 -9.22 8.42 -19.59
CA SER A 279 -7.86 8.95 -19.75
C SER A 279 -7.76 10.48 -19.60
N VAL A 280 -6.65 10.88 -18.98
CA VAL A 280 -5.99 12.20 -19.00
C VAL A 280 -6.45 13.26 -20.02
N ALA A 281 -6.44 14.51 -19.54
CA ALA A 281 -5.83 15.61 -20.27
C ALA A 281 -5.05 16.50 -19.28
N SER A 282 -3.78 16.77 -19.58
CA SER A 282 -2.94 17.73 -18.84
C SER A 282 -2.39 18.76 -19.81
N THR A 283 -2.48 20.04 -19.47
CA THR A 283 -1.96 21.14 -20.29
C THR A 283 -0.94 21.95 -19.49
N VAL A 284 0.28 22.02 -20.01
CA VAL A 284 1.37 22.86 -19.50
C VAL A 284 1.15 24.31 -19.93
N SER A 285 1.56 25.27 -19.10
CA SER A 285 1.77 26.66 -19.49
C SER A 285 2.98 27.25 -18.73
N GLU A 286 3.52 28.36 -19.23
CA GLU A 286 4.92 28.77 -18.98
C GLU A 286 5.09 29.80 -17.84
N SER A 287 6.34 29.93 -17.37
CA SER A 287 6.81 30.99 -16.47
C SER A 287 7.25 32.23 -17.25
N PRO A 288 7.18 33.45 -16.66
CA PRO A 288 8.45 34.15 -16.48
C PRO A 288 8.59 35.04 -15.22
N ALA A 289 9.78 34.92 -14.59
CA ALA A 289 10.70 35.98 -14.11
C ALA A 289 10.32 37.05 -13.06
N GLU A 290 11.22 37.19 -12.06
CA GLU A 290 11.65 38.41 -11.33
C GLU A 290 10.62 39.23 -10.52
N THR A 291 10.96 40.00 -9.47
CA THR A 291 12.22 40.28 -8.72
C THR A 291 11.96 40.05 -7.20
N THR A 292 12.77 40.35 -6.17
CA THR A 292 13.93 41.25 -5.95
C THR A 292 14.85 40.66 -4.84
N SER A 293 16.05 41.23 -4.61
CA SER A 293 16.94 40.94 -3.49
C SER A 293 16.82 41.98 -2.36
N THR A 294 17.06 41.57 -1.10
CA THR A 294 17.61 42.45 -0.05
C THR A 294 18.66 41.71 0.79
N GLU A 295 19.80 42.36 0.99
CA GLU A 295 20.98 41.91 1.73
C GLU A 295 20.90 42.31 3.23
N VAL A 296 21.74 41.72 4.13
CA VAL A 296 22.58 42.41 5.14
C VAL A 296 23.25 41.44 6.15
N VAL A 297 24.58 41.31 5.99
CA VAL A 297 25.68 41.34 7.00
C VAL A 297 25.77 40.29 8.14
N GLU A 298 26.93 39.62 8.17
CA GLU A 298 27.55 38.84 9.27
C GLU A 298 28.50 39.75 10.11
N PRO A 299 28.89 39.40 11.36
CA PRO A 299 30.31 39.01 11.54
C PRO A 299 30.64 38.03 12.69
N LYS A 300 31.34 36.94 12.33
CA LYS A 300 32.69 36.52 12.76
C LYS A 300 33.15 36.71 14.23
N THR A 301 33.53 35.60 14.88
CA THR A 301 34.68 35.42 15.81
C THR A 301 34.95 33.90 15.90
N GLU A 302 36.02 33.30 15.35
CA GLU A 302 37.47 33.31 15.66
C GLU A 302 37.92 32.22 16.68
N THR A 303 39.14 31.70 16.52
CA THR A 303 39.62 30.32 16.87
C THR A 303 40.87 30.38 17.82
N PRO A 304 41.72 29.33 18.08
CA PRO A 304 41.67 27.86 17.85
C PRO A 304 41.92 26.99 19.14
N PRO A 305 42.92 26.08 19.28
CA PRO A 305 42.69 24.62 19.19
C PRO A 305 43.22 23.76 20.37
N VAL A 306 42.93 22.45 20.33
CA VAL A 306 43.77 21.40 20.98
C VAL A 306 44.02 20.25 19.98
N THR A 307 45.25 19.77 19.91
CA THR A 307 45.72 18.68 19.04
C THR A 307 46.01 17.41 19.82
N THR A 308 45.62 16.24 19.29
CA THR A 308 46.40 15.00 19.50
C THR A 308 46.37 14.10 18.27
N SER A 309 47.56 13.65 17.87
CA SER A 309 47.85 12.57 16.93
C SER A 309 47.71 11.20 17.64
N VAL A 310 47.92 10.00 17.07
CA VAL A 310 48.20 9.50 15.71
C VAL A 310 47.78 8.01 15.70
N ASP A 311 47.42 7.42 14.55
CA ASP A 311 48.12 6.29 13.89
C ASP A 311 47.26 5.56 12.85
N THR A 312 47.91 4.95 11.86
CA THR A 312 47.33 4.07 10.84
C THR A 312 48.31 2.94 10.56
N PRO A 313 47.86 1.72 10.26
CA PRO A 313 48.47 1.09 9.08
C PRO A 313 47.53 0.28 8.18
N SER A 314 47.86 0.38 6.88
CA SER A 314 47.70 -0.62 5.82
C SER A 314 46.33 -0.93 5.21
N GLU A 315 46.32 -0.84 3.89
CA GLU A 315 45.35 -1.46 2.99
C GLU A 315 45.51 -2.99 2.96
N GLU A 316 44.42 -3.73 2.74
CA GLU A 316 44.51 -5.11 2.23
C GLU A 316 43.55 -5.33 1.04
N ILE A 317 44.16 -5.38 -0.15
CA ILE A 317 43.77 -6.09 -1.37
C ILE A 317 42.28 -6.46 -1.52
N ARG A 318 41.54 -5.62 -2.26
CA ARG A 318 40.23 -6.00 -2.82
C ARG A 318 40.39 -7.07 -3.91
N LYS A 319 40.16 -8.35 -3.58
CA LYS A 319 39.95 -9.42 -4.58
C LYS A 319 38.74 -9.11 -5.48
N LYS A 320 38.74 -9.65 -6.70
CA LYS A 320 37.63 -9.48 -7.66
C LYS A 320 36.55 -10.54 -7.43
N PRO A 321 35.29 -10.28 -7.80
CA PRO A 321 34.19 -11.25 -7.61
C PRO A 321 34.44 -12.60 -8.31
N ASP A 322 35.24 -12.62 -9.39
CA ASP A 322 35.60 -13.83 -10.12
C ASP A 322 36.40 -14.85 -9.26
N ASP A 323 37.24 -14.37 -8.34
CA ASP A 323 38.02 -15.22 -7.42
C ASP A 323 37.10 -15.97 -6.44
N ILE A 324 36.00 -15.33 -6.01
CA ILE A 324 35.04 -15.89 -5.06
C ILE A 324 34.30 -17.08 -5.69
N LEU A 325 33.94 -16.96 -6.98
CA LEU A 325 33.34 -18.06 -7.74
C LEU A 325 34.30 -19.24 -7.99
N ALA A 326 35.61 -18.99 -8.03
CA ALA A 326 36.62 -20.03 -8.10
C ALA A 326 36.77 -20.78 -6.76
N ASP A 327 36.90 -20.05 -5.64
CA ASP A 327 37.01 -20.64 -4.29
C ASP A 327 35.77 -21.47 -3.90
N ILE A 328 34.56 -21.03 -4.30
CA ILE A 328 33.31 -21.80 -4.10
C ILE A 328 33.33 -23.12 -4.90
N LYS A 329 33.76 -23.10 -6.16
CA LYS A 329 33.86 -24.33 -6.98
C LYS A 329 34.93 -25.29 -6.46
N ALA A 330 36.06 -24.78 -5.96
CA ALA A 330 37.10 -25.59 -5.33
C ALA A 330 36.58 -26.31 -4.07
N ARG A 331 35.83 -25.60 -3.21
CA ARG A 331 35.16 -26.21 -2.03
C ARG A 331 34.12 -27.26 -2.41
N ALA A 332 33.32 -27.03 -3.45
CA ALA A 332 32.31 -27.99 -3.90
C ALA A 332 32.92 -29.30 -4.46
N ALA A 333 34.10 -29.23 -5.07
CA ALA A 333 34.84 -30.41 -5.52
C ALA A 333 35.43 -31.21 -4.34
N ALA A 334 35.97 -30.53 -3.32
CA ALA A 334 36.59 -31.15 -2.15
C ALA A 334 35.61 -31.89 -1.22
N GLN A 335 34.29 -31.75 -1.41
CA GLN A 335 33.25 -32.46 -0.65
C GLN A 335 32.60 -33.63 -1.42
N ARG A 336 33.18 -34.04 -2.56
CA ARG A 336 32.72 -35.18 -3.38
C ARG A 336 33.85 -36.13 -3.80
N GLY A 337 34.93 -36.17 -3.02
CA GLY A 337 36.02 -37.16 -3.09
C GLY A 337 36.03 -38.05 -1.86
#